data_AF-A0ABD1F560-F1
#
_entry.id   AF-A0ABD1F560-F1
#
_cell.length_a   1.000
_cell.length_b   1.000
_cell.length_c   1.000
_cell.angle_alpha   90.00
_cell.angle_beta   90.00
_cell.angle_gamma   90.00
#
_symmetry.space_group_name_H-M   'P 1'
#
loop_
_entity.id
_entity.type
_entity.pdbx_description
1 polymer ?
#
loop_
_entity_poly.entity_id
_entity_poly.type
_entity_poly.pdbx_seq_one_letter_code
_entity_poly.pdbx_strand_id
1 'polypeptide(L)'
;MPFKCQVLHCEDTNSPRHRFPNPIKNWNLYQIWIKATGNTKLLEIEPEKVYKNMRICHRHFRNEDKSTNMYLKSNTCPSLYLPESEFTIILSDFQNGM
;
A
#
# COMPACT_ATOMS: atom_id res chain seq x y z
N MET A 1 11.68 -12.50 -11.01
CA MET A 1 10.83 -12.55 -9.80
C MET A 1 9.97 -11.31 -9.76
N PRO A 2 8.63 -11.39 -9.84
CA PRO A 2 7.79 -10.21 -9.64
C PRO A 2 8.02 -9.67 -8.22
N PHE A 3 8.15 -8.35 -8.07
CA PHE A 3 8.30 -7.71 -6.75
C PHE A 3 7.13 -8.09 -5.82
N LYS A 4 7.42 -8.55 -4.60
CA LYS A 4 6.40 -8.86 -3.58
C LYS A 4 5.60 -7.60 -3.21
N CYS A 5 4.29 -7.75 -3.00
CA CYS A 5 3.44 -6.65 -2.56
C CYS A 5 3.85 -6.27 -1.14
N GLN A 6 3.95 -4.97 -0.87
CA GLN A 6 4.33 -4.50 0.46
C GLN A 6 3.15 -4.30 1.40
N VAL A 7 1.91 -4.42 0.94
CA VAL A 7 0.74 -4.43 1.82
C VAL A 7 0.80 -5.68 2.71
N LEU A 8 0.69 -5.50 4.02
CA LEU A 8 0.75 -6.58 5.00
C LEU A 8 -0.34 -7.63 4.69
N HIS A 9 0.00 -8.90 4.86
CA HIS A 9 -0.87 -10.05 4.53
C HIS A 9 -1.30 -10.17 3.06
N CYS A 10 -0.78 -9.36 2.13
CA CYS A 10 -1.07 -9.53 0.72
C CYS A 10 -0.30 -10.71 0.12
N GLU A 11 -1.04 -11.72 -0.35
CA GLU A 11 -0.50 -12.91 -1.01
C GLU A 11 -0.63 -12.89 -2.54
N ASP A 12 -1.20 -11.82 -3.11
CA ASP A 12 -1.32 -11.68 -4.55
C ASP A 12 0.04 -11.73 -5.26
N THR A 13 0.19 -12.69 -6.17
CA THR A 13 1.37 -12.90 -7.00
C THR A 13 1.17 -12.46 -8.44
N ASN A 14 -0.08 -12.37 -8.92
CA ASN A 14 -0.42 -12.25 -10.33
C ASN A 14 -0.69 -10.81 -10.80
N SER A 15 -1.17 -9.93 -9.92
CA SER A 15 -1.60 -8.60 -10.32
C SER A 15 -0.41 -7.71 -10.72
N PRO A 16 -0.60 -6.75 -11.66
CA PRO A 16 0.41 -5.75 -12.00
C PRO A 16 0.95 -5.02 -10.77
N ARG A 17 2.20 -4.54 -10.85
CA ARG A 17 2.92 -3.94 -9.72
C ARG A 17 3.16 -2.45 -9.94
N HIS A 18 2.74 -1.65 -8.98
CA HIS A 18 2.89 -0.20 -9.00
C HIS A 18 4.03 0.23 -8.10
N ARG A 19 4.83 1.18 -8.59
CA ARG A 19 5.84 1.87 -7.79
C ARG A 19 5.16 2.76 -6.77
N PHE A 20 5.83 2.94 -5.64
CA PHE A 20 5.46 4.02 -4.72
C PHE A 20 5.56 5.38 -5.44
N PRO A 21 4.85 6.42 -4.96
CA PRO A 21 5.06 7.79 -5.40
C PRO A 21 6.51 8.22 -5.19
N ASN A 22 7.01 9.08 -6.06
CA ASN A 22 8.36 9.61 -5.89
C ASN A 22 8.39 10.55 -4.66
N PRO A 23 9.18 10.25 -3.62
CA PRO A 23 9.18 11.01 -2.37
C PRO A 23 9.70 12.45 -2.55
N ILE A 24 10.55 12.72 -3.54
CA ILE A 24 11.06 14.07 -3.85
C ILE A 24 9.94 14.93 -4.49
N LYS A 25 9.10 14.31 -5.34
CA LYS A 25 8.04 15.02 -6.07
C LYS A 25 6.74 15.13 -5.29
N ASN A 26 6.40 14.11 -4.48
CA ASN A 26 5.15 14.05 -3.75
C ASN A 26 5.30 13.26 -2.44
N TRP A 27 5.92 13.90 -1.45
CA TRP A 27 6.15 13.33 -0.13
C TRP A 27 4.85 12.92 0.58
N ASN A 28 3.80 13.75 0.48
CA ASN A 28 2.52 13.50 1.15
C ASN A 28 1.85 12.23 0.64
N LEU A 29 1.78 12.05 -0.69
CA LEU A 29 1.22 10.84 -1.27
C LEU A 29 2.06 9.60 -0.94
N TYR A 30 3.39 9.75 -0.96
CA TYR A 30 4.31 8.68 -0.54
C TYR A 30 4.00 8.23 0.90
N GLN A 31 3.85 9.17 1.84
CA GLN A 31 3.52 8.86 3.24
C GLN A 31 2.16 8.16 3.38
N ILE A 32 1.15 8.57 2.60
CA ILE A 32 -0.16 7.90 2.57
C ILE A 32 0.00 6.44 2.14
N TRP A 33 0.77 6.18 1.09
CA TRP A 33 1.01 4.82 0.61
C TRP A 33 1.74 3.97 1.64
N ILE A 34 2.75 4.52 2.32
CA ILE A 34 3.46 3.82 3.40
C ILE A 34 2.48 3.40 4.50
N LYS A 35 1.67 4.35 4.99
CA LYS A 35 0.68 4.06 6.05
C LYS A 35 -0.33 3.02 5.61
N ALA A 36 -0.84 3.12 4.38
CA ALA A 36 -1.81 2.20 3.82
C ALA A 36 -1.29 0.75 3.74
N THR A 37 0.02 0.54 3.68
CA THR A 37 0.58 -0.82 3.64
C THR A 37 0.46 -1.57 4.96
N GLY A 38 0.34 -0.86 6.10
CA GLY A 38 0.47 -1.44 7.44
C GLY A 38 1.84 -2.09 7.71
N ASN A 39 2.81 -1.95 6.81
CA ASN A 39 4.14 -2.56 6.94
C ASN A 39 5.12 -1.55 7.53
N THR A 40 5.22 -1.54 8.85
CA THR A 40 6.06 -0.61 9.62
C THR A 40 7.54 -0.66 9.23
N LYS A 41 8.04 -1.79 8.74
CA LYS A 41 9.43 -1.94 8.27
C LYS A 41 9.78 -0.99 7.13
N LEU A 42 8.79 -0.51 6.36
CA LEU A 42 9.06 0.47 5.29
C LEU A 42 9.45 1.84 5.83
N LEU A 43 9.11 2.16 7.09
CA LEU A 43 9.48 3.42 7.74
C LEU A 43 10.98 3.48 8.05
N GLU A 44 11.63 2.33 8.18
CA GLU A 44 13.07 2.20 8.47
C GLU A 44 13.92 2.22 7.19
N ILE A 45 13.29 2.12 6.02
CA ILE A 45 13.97 2.08 4.72
C ILE A 45 14.00 3.50 4.13
N GLU A 46 15.15 3.86 3.58
CA GLU A 46 15.31 5.12 2.85
C GLU A 46 14.23 5.31 1.76
N PRO A 47 13.55 6.46 1.70
CA PRO A 47 12.42 6.66 0.78
C PRO A 47 12.75 6.43 -0.69
N GLU A 48 13.96 6.78 -1.13
CA GLU A 48 14.40 6.55 -2.50
C GLU A 48 14.53 5.05 -2.82
N LYS A 49 14.99 4.24 -1.85
CA LYS A 49 15.05 2.78 -1.99
C LYS A 49 13.65 2.18 -2.05
N VAL A 50 12.71 2.67 -1.23
CA VAL A 50 11.31 2.25 -1.32
C VAL A 50 10.73 2.55 -2.70
N TYR A 51 10.90 3.78 -3.18
CA TYR A 51 10.44 4.19 -4.51
C TYR A 51 10.98 3.29 -5.64
N LYS A 52 12.29 2.99 -5.61
CA LYS A 52 12.94 2.19 -6.66
C LYS A 52 12.58 0.71 -6.59
N ASN A 53 12.53 0.12 -5.40
CA ASN A 53 12.58 -1.34 -5.23
C ASN A 53 11.29 -1.96 -4.70
N MET A 54 10.38 -1.17 -4.13
CA MET A 54 9.17 -1.69 -3.50
C MET A 54 7.93 -1.48 -4.36
N ARG A 55 6.96 -2.38 -4.25
CA ARG A 55 5.73 -2.33 -5.06
C ARG A 55 4.47 -2.63 -4.26
N ILE A 56 3.36 -2.06 -4.71
CA ILE A 56 2.00 -2.43 -4.30
C ILE A 56 1.29 -3.02 -5.51
N CYS A 57 0.57 -4.12 -5.33
CA CYS A 57 -0.12 -4.77 -6.43
C CYS A 57 -1.45 -4.08 -6.77
N HIS A 58 -1.88 -4.29 -8.00
CA HIS A 58 -2.99 -3.59 -8.64
C HIS A 58 -4.34 -3.73 -7.92
N ARG A 59 -4.54 -4.80 -7.14
CA ARG A 59 -5.80 -5.07 -6.42
C ARG A 59 -6.13 -4.07 -5.32
N HIS A 60 -5.14 -3.31 -4.83
CA HIS A 60 -5.33 -2.37 -3.73
C HIS A 60 -5.88 -1.00 -4.17
N PHE A 61 -6.12 -0.83 -5.47
CA PHE A 61 -6.63 0.39 -6.08
C PHE A 61 -8.01 0.16 -6.69
N ARG A 62 -8.88 1.16 -6.63
CA ARG A 62 -10.23 1.07 -7.20
C ARG A 62 -10.18 1.02 -8.71
N ASN A 63 -11.27 0.59 -9.34
CA ASN A 63 -11.37 0.59 -10.78
C ASN A 63 -11.38 2.01 -11.36
N GLU A 64 -12.00 2.96 -10.64
CA GLU A 64 -11.98 4.38 -11.04
C GLU A 64 -10.58 5.02 -11.01
N ASP A 65 -9.67 4.49 -10.19
CA ASP A 65 -8.31 5.04 -10.04
C ASP A 65 -7.35 4.59 -11.15
N LYS A 66 -7.79 3.65 -11.99
CA LYS A 66 -6.99 3.02 -13.02
C LYS A 66 -7.25 3.67 -14.38
N SER A 67 -6.24 3.63 -15.24
CA SER A 67 -6.39 3.91 -16.66
C SER A 67 -6.58 2.61 -17.44
N THR A 68 -7.02 2.74 -18.70
CA THR A 68 -7.17 1.61 -19.64
C THR A 68 -5.87 0.84 -19.89
N ASN A 69 -4.72 1.47 -19.68
CA ASN A 69 -3.39 0.88 -19.87
C ASN A 69 -2.79 0.31 -18.56
N MET A 70 -3.63 0.00 -17.56
CA MET A 70 -3.19 -0.53 -16.25
C MET A 70 -2.27 0.39 -15.45
N TYR A 71 -2.22 1.70 -15.77
CA TYR A 71 -1.55 2.71 -14.94
C TYR A 71 -2.52 3.25 -13.87
N LEU A 72 -1.96 3.83 -12.82
CA LEU A 72 -2.74 4.60 -11.85
C LEU A 72 -2.85 6.05 -12.31
N LYS A 73 -4.00 6.66 -12.08
CA LYS A 73 -4.18 8.10 -12.22
C LYS A 73 -3.27 8.84 -11.24
N SER A 74 -2.91 10.08 -11.58
CA SER A 74 -2.15 10.94 -10.67
C SER A 74 -2.87 11.09 -9.32
N ASN A 75 -2.10 11.16 -8.24
CA ASN A 75 -2.60 11.35 -6.86
C ASN A 75 -3.49 10.23 -6.30
N THR A 76 -3.52 9.07 -6.95
CA THR A 76 -4.20 7.87 -6.43
C THR A 76 -3.50 7.31 -5.19
N CYS A 77 -4.28 6.82 -4.22
CA CYS A 77 -3.77 6.04 -3.09
C CYS A 77 -4.40 4.64 -3.01
N PRO A 78 -3.71 3.65 -2.41
CA PRO A 78 -4.30 2.36 -2.09
C PRO A 78 -5.47 2.56 -1.12
N SER A 79 -6.59 1.90 -1.38
CA SER A 79 -7.80 2.01 -0.58
C SER A 79 -8.59 0.71 -0.43
N LEU A 80 -8.18 -0.36 -1.13
CA LEU A 80 -8.84 -1.67 -1.09
C LEU A 80 -7.95 -2.74 -0.46
N TYR A 81 -8.56 -3.65 0.30
CA TYR A 81 -7.87 -4.79 0.93
C TYR A 81 -6.61 -4.39 1.69
N LEU A 82 -6.68 -3.29 2.43
CA LEU A 82 -5.61 -2.85 3.31
C LEU A 82 -5.72 -3.61 4.63
N PRO A 83 -4.62 -3.84 5.36
CA PRO A 83 -4.69 -4.37 6.71
C PRO A 83 -5.54 -3.43 7.56
N GLU A 84 -6.39 -4.01 8.41
CA GLU A 84 -7.09 -3.24 9.42
C GLU A 84 -6.07 -2.52 10.29
N SER A 85 -6.32 -1.25 10.61
CA SER A 85 -5.50 -0.57 11.61
C SER A 85 -5.61 -1.36 12.90
N GLU A 86 -4.48 -1.71 13.53
CA GLU A 86 -4.44 -2.47 14.79
C GLU A 86 -5.44 -1.94 15.84
N PHE A 87 -5.75 -0.65 15.81
CA PHE A 87 -6.75 -0.01 16.66
C PHE A 87 -8.17 -0.64 16.59
N THR A 88 -8.60 -1.15 15.43
CA THR A 88 -9.92 -1.77 15.27
C THR A 88 -9.96 -3.19 15.84
N ILE A 89 -8.90 -3.96 15.62
CA ILE A 89 -8.76 -5.33 16.14
C ILE A 89 -8.72 -5.32 17.67
N ILE A 90 -7.94 -4.41 18.25
CA ILE A 90 -7.85 -4.25 19.70
C ILE A 90 -9.24 -3.91 20.29
N LEU A 91 -10.00 -3.00 19.67
CA LEU A 91 -11.34 -2.63 20.13
C LEU A 91 -12.34 -3.78 20.01
N SER A 92 -12.31 -4.57 18.93
CA SER A 92 -13.16 -5.76 18.80
C SER A 92 -12.81 -6.84 19.81
N ASP A 93 -11.51 -7.02 20.12
CA ASP A 93 -11.07 -8.01 21.11
C ASP A 93 -11.46 -7.59 22.54
N PHE A 94 -11.42 -6.28 22.84
CA PHE A 94 -11.91 -5.75 24.12
C PHE A 94 -13.44 -5.84 24.26
N GLN A 95 -14.20 -5.72 23.17
CA GLN A 95 -15.67 -5.75 23.21
C GLN A 95 -16.25 -7.18 23.28
N ASN A 96 -15.51 -8.20 22.84
CA ASN A 96 -15.94 -9.60 22.88
C ASN A 96 -15.39 -10.38 24.09
N GLY A 97 -14.75 -9.68 25.04
CA GLY A 97 -14.17 -10.25 26.25
C GLY A 97 -15.01 -10.10 27.53
N MET A 98 -16.35 -10.19 27.44
CA MET A 98 -17.26 -10.36 28.59
C MET A 98 -18.24 -11.51 28.36
#